data_AF-A0A953GN89-F1
#
_entry.id   AF-A0A953GN89-F1
#
_cell.length_a   1.000
_cell.length_b   1.000
_cell.length_c   1.000
_cell.angle_alpha   90.00
_cell.angle_beta   90.00
_cell.angle_gamma   90.00
#
_symmetry.space_group_name_H-M   'P 1'
#
loop_
_entity.id
_entity.type
_entity.pdbx_description
1 polymer ?
#
loop_
_entity_poly.entity_id
_entity_poly.type
_entity_poly.pdbx_seq_one_letter_code
_entity_poly.pdbx_strand_id
1 'polypeptide(L)'
;MPTLSVSSLLGGGSVGAVLNVLRQIDVRPIRAAAEKPFDLAFVSRDPALVDYLASLLYRGPRAHERPHDRVTRSISLGDRDGEASALRASIVVIVTREADPNTEELALFARLQATKTPTVIAFTDAIEGAMRQRWLPAPIAPLVEANPAAAQPSALSDAFATRSLIKAIRALKTVDELALARFLPAFRDPVSRSLIEETAAANAAYSLTSGLVEINPIANVPLNVADMFVLTKNQGLMSYKIALAMGMNADFKQIMPQIAGVIGGGFLFRQVARGLIGLIPGLGIVPKVGVAFAGTYAAGEAVMRWCATGQEVTAAMSKQLYEGALQRGRQIAAELVKRREARTPRPPRPARPPKQLRDAAPPPTPTPPSTPPSTPPSTPEA
;
A
#
# COMPACT_ATOMS: atom_id res chain seq x y z
N MET A 1 -53.26 -10.03 13.27
CA MET A 1 -51.97 -9.46 13.73
C MET A 1 -51.08 -10.60 14.19
N PRO A 2 -50.27 -11.24 13.33
CA PRO A 2 -49.30 -12.21 13.80
C PRO A 2 -47.97 -11.49 14.08
N THR A 3 -47.46 -11.77 15.27
CA THR A 3 -46.21 -11.30 15.87
C THR A 3 -45.00 -11.83 15.11
N LEU A 4 -44.18 -10.93 14.55
CA LEU A 4 -42.88 -11.27 13.97
C LEU A 4 -41.87 -11.53 15.09
N SER A 5 -41.41 -12.78 15.17
CA SER A 5 -40.35 -13.25 16.05
C SER A 5 -38.99 -12.62 15.67
N VAL A 6 -38.31 -12.05 16.66
CA VAL A 6 -37.08 -11.24 16.56
C VAL A 6 -35.79 -12.09 16.46
N SER A 7 -35.89 -13.40 16.16
CA SER A 7 -34.75 -14.32 16.34
C SER A 7 -33.97 -14.73 15.08
N SER A 8 -34.17 -14.10 13.91
CA SER A 8 -33.46 -14.49 12.66
C SER A 8 -32.38 -13.52 12.14
N LEU A 9 -31.99 -12.50 12.92
CA LEU A 9 -31.12 -11.40 12.44
C LEU A 9 -29.64 -11.49 12.84
N LEU A 10 -29.15 -12.65 13.29
CA LEU A 10 -27.75 -12.81 13.70
C LEU A 10 -27.07 -13.95 12.95
N GLY A 11 -26.11 -13.62 12.05
CA GLY A 11 -24.97 -14.51 11.82
C GLY A 11 -24.36 -14.58 10.40
N GLY A 12 -25.14 -14.65 9.32
CA GLY A 12 -24.61 -15.12 8.02
C GLY A 12 -24.76 -14.19 6.80
N GLY A 13 -25.60 -13.15 6.88
CA GLY A 13 -26.04 -12.41 5.68
C GLY A 13 -24.99 -11.50 5.03
N SER A 14 -24.11 -10.86 5.81
CA SER A 14 -23.18 -9.84 5.26
C SER A 14 -22.02 -10.46 4.49
N VAL A 15 -21.48 -11.58 4.96
CA VAL A 15 -20.35 -12.29 4.33
C VAL A 15 -20.77 -12.87 2.98
N GLY A 16 -21.96 -13.47 2.90
CA GLY A 16 -22.52 -13.98 1.64
C GLY A 16 -22.76 -12.89 0.60
N ALA A 17 -23.25 -11.71 1.02
CA ALA A 17 -23.42 -10.56 0.15
C ALA A 17 -22.08 -10.07 -0.43
N VAL A 18 -21.05 -9.94 0.43
CA VAL A 18 -19.68 -9.56 0.03
C VAL A 18 -19.10 -10.53 -1.01
N LEU A 19 -19.21 -11.84 -0.77
CA LEU A 19 -18.75 -12.88 -1.71
C LEU A 19 -19.47 -12.79 -3.06
N ASN A 20 -20.75 -12.46 -3.07
CA ASN A 20 -21.51 -12.29 -4.32
C ASN A 20 -21.08 -11.07 -5.12
N VAL A 21 -20.74 -9.94 -4.47
CA VAL A 21 -20.18 -8.77 -5.15
C VAL A 21 -18.82 -9.09 -5.78
N LEU A 22 -18.00 -9.83 -5.05
CA LEU A 22 -16.66 -10.21 -5.50
C LEU A 22 -16.69 -11.18 -6.69
N ARG A 23 -17.67 -12.09 -6.75
CA ARG A 23 -17.86 -13.01 -7.89
C ARG A 23 -18.16 -12.30 -9.21
N GLN A 24 -18.62 -11.05 -9.18
CA GLN A 24 -18.89 -10.26 -10.38
C GLN A 24 -17.62 -9.64 -10.97
N ILE A 25 -16.49 -9.67 -10.27
CA ILE A 25 -15.22 -9.15 -10.79
C ILE A 25 -14.52 -10.25 -11.58
N ASP A 26 -14.13 -9.91 -12.81
CA ASP A 26 -13.25 -10.76 -13.59
C ASP A 26 -11.83 -10.75 -13.01
N VAL A 27 -11.49 -11.79 -12.26
CA VAL A 27 -10.17 -11.98 -11.66
C VAL A 27 -9.19 -12.70 -12.58
N ARG A 28 -9.64 -13.18 -13.76
CA ARG A 28 -8.77 -13.90 -14.71
C ARG A 28 -7.54 -13.10 -15.12
N PRO A 29 -7.62 -11.78 -15.38
CA PRO A 29 -6.42 -10.99 -15.72
C PRO A 29 -5.41 -10.93 -14.57
N ILE A 30 -5.89 -10.80 -13.34
CA ILE A 30 -5.03 -10.74 -12.14
C ILE A 30 -4.32 -12.07 -11.93
N ARG A 31 -5.08 -13.17 -12.05
CA ARG A 31 -4.54 -14.53 -12.00
C ARG A 31 -3.50 -14.76 -13.09
N ALA A 32 -3.83 -14.43 -14.34
CA ALA A 32 -2.94 -14.62 -15.47
C ALA A 32 -1.64 -13.82 -15.32
N ALA A 33 -1.72 -12.59 -14.81
CA ALA A 33 -0.53 -11.79 -14.52
C ALA A 33 0.35 -12.44 -13.43
N ALA A 34 -0.26 -12.93 -12.34
CA ALA A 34 0.46 -13.58 -11.25
C ALA A 34 1.10 -14.93 -11.63
N GLU A 35 0.44 -15.71 -12.48
CA GLU A 35 0.90 -17.04 -12.92
C GLU A 35 1.85 -16.98 -14.13
N LYS A 36 2.02 -15.81 -14.76
CA LYS A 36 2.91 -15.67 -15.93
C LYS A 36 4.38 -15.87 -15.52
N PRO A 37 5.05 -16.93 -16.00
CA PRO A 37 6.46 -17.13 -15.71
C PRO A 37 7.30 -16.05 -16.40
N PHE A 38 8.46 -15.78 -15.82
CA PHE A 38 9.48 -14.88 -16.34
C PHE A 38 10.85 -15.51 -16.13
N ASP A 39 11.87 -14.91 -16.71
CA ASP A 39 13.25 -15.39 -16.61
C ASP A 39 14.16 -14.28 -16.06
N LEU A 40 14.86 -14.59 -14.97
CA LEU A 40 15.78 -13.71 -14.26
C LEU A 40 17.18 -14.31 -14.32
N ALA A 41 18.00 -13.78 -15.22
CA ALA A 41 19.37 -14.26 -15.39
C ALA A 41 20.33 -13.48 -14.49
N PHE A 42 21.14 -14.18 -13.70
CA PHE A 42 22.28 -13.62 -12.99
C PHE A 42 23.55 -13.94 -13.76
N VAL A 43 24.37 -12.93 -14.01
CA VAL A 43 25.62 -13.05 -14.78
C VAL A 43 26.78 -12.53 -13.95
N SER A 44 27.85 -13.31 -13.83
CA SER A 44 29.06 -12.93 -13.09
C SER A 44 30.26 -13.78 -13.52
N ARG A 45 31.46 -13.29 -13.24
CA ARG A 45 32.69 -14.11 -13.29
C ARG A 45 32.71 -15.21 -12.22
N ASP A 46 32.02 -14.98 -11.10
CA ASP A 46 31.89 -15.92 -9.99
C ASP A 46 30.53 -16.65 -10.06
N PRO A 47 30.46 -17.86 -10.64
CA PRO A 47 29.22 -18.62 -10.74
C PRO A 47 28.66 -19.03 -9.36
N ALA A 48 29.52 -19.30 -8.37
CA ALA A 48 29.08 -19.69 -7.04
C ALA A 48 28.37 -18.53 -6.33
N LEU A 49 28.86 -17.30 -6.51
CA LEU A 49 28.22 -16.11 -5.98
C LEU A 49 26.82 -15.88 -6.58
N VAL A 50 26.67 -15.98 -7.90
CA VAL A 50 25.35 -15.75 -8.53
C VAL A 50 24.35 -16.85 -8.18
N ASP A 51 24.79 -18.11 -8.04
CA ASP A 51 23.96 -19.19 -7.52
C ASP A 51 23.49 -18.90 -6.09
N TYR A 52 24.41 -18.43 -5.25
CA TYR A 52 24.10 -18.05 -3.88
C TYR A 52 23.11 -16.87 -3.83
N LEU A 53 23.34 -15.79 -4.57
CA LEU A 53 22.44 -14.64 -4.64
C LEU A 53 21.05 -15.00 -5.17
N ALA A 54 20.99 -15.82 -6.24
CA ALA A 54 19.72 -16.35 -6.74
C ALA A 54 19.00 -17.17 -5.66
N SER A 55 19.73 -17.97 -4.86
CA SER A 55 19.16 -18.75 -3.76
C SER A 55 18.51 -17.87 -2.67
N LEU A 56 19.04 -16.65 -2.44
CA LEU A 56 18.46 -15.71 -1.47
C LEU A 56 17.05 -15.29 -1.86
N LEU A 57 16.77 -15.14 -3.17
CA LEU A 57 15.45 -14.75 -3.67
C LEU A 57 14.38 -15.83 -3.47
N TYR A 58 14.79 -17.08 -3.24
CA TYR A 58 13.89 -18.19 -2.90
C TYR A 58 13.64 -18.35 -1.41
N ARG A 59 14.26 -17.53 -0.56
CA ARG A 59 14.00 -17.53 0.88
C ARG A 59 12.84 -16.60 1.18
N GLY A 60 11.81 -17.11 1.87
CA GLY A 60 10.61 -16.35 2.17
C GLY A 60 10.05 -16.63 3.55
N PRO A 61 8.84 -16.13 3.85
CA PRO A 61 8.25 -16.22 5.17
C PRO A 61 7.89 -17.65 5.60
N ARG A 62 7.82 -18.60 4.66
CA ARG A 62 7.57 -20.02 4.93
C ARG A 62 8.88 -20.80 4.88
N ALA A 63 9.34 -21.28 6.03
CA ALA A 63 10.67 -21.92 6.17
C ALA A 63 10.90 -23.15 5.28
N HIS A 64 9.85 -23.87 4.89
CA HIS A 64 9.95 -25.12 4.11
C HIS A 64 9.37 -25.00 2.70
N GLU A 65 9.07 -23.78 2.26
CA GLU A 65 8.52 -23.58 0.94
C GLU A 65 9.57 -23.78 -0.13
N ARG A 66 9.19 -24.54 -1.16
CA ARG A 66 9.99 -24.77 -2.35
C ARG A 66 9.13 -24.44 -3.56
N PRO A 67 9.33 -23.29 -4.21
CA PRO A 67 8.64 -23.00 -5.46
C PRO A 67 8.91 -24.11 -6.48
N HIS A 68 7.85 -24.61 -7.11
CA HIS A 68 7.95 -25.70 -8.08
C HIS A 68 8.74 -25.29 -9.33
N ASP A 69 8.52 -24.06 -9.79
CA ASP A 69 9.17 -23.52 -10.98
C ASP A 69 10.26 -22.52 -10.59
N ARG A 70 11.49 -22.81 -11.00
CA ARG A 70 12.60 -21.86 -10.88
C ARG A 70 12.59 -20.90 -12.07
N VAL A 71 12.59 -19.62 -11.75
CA VAL A 71 12.61 -18.50 -12.71
C VAL A 71 13.97 -17.84 -12.81
N THR A 72 14.97 -18.34 -12.07
CA THR A 72 16.34 -17.79 -12.07
C THR A 72 17.32 -18.71 -12.76
N ARG A 73 18.27 -18.12 -13.48
CA ARG A 73 19.41 -18.83 -14.05
C ARG A 73 20.71 -18.15 -13.68
N SER A 74 21.74 -18.93 -13.41
CA SER A 74 23.09 -18.43 -13.18
C SER A 74 23.93 -18.68 -14.41
N ILE A 75 24.66 -17.67 -14.84
CA ILE A 75 25.43 -17.67 -16.09
C ILE A 75 26.83 -17.15 -15.76
N SER A 76 27.83 -17.91 -16.18
CA SER A 76 29.22 -17.46 -16.07
C SER A 76 29.51 -16.46 -17.18
N LEU A 77 30.14 -15.34 -16.84
CA LEU A 77 30.60 -14.35 -17.81
C LEU A 77 31.64 -15.00 -18.74
N GLY A 78 31.53 -14.78 -20.04
CA GLY A 78 32.36 -15.43 -21.06
C GLY A 78 31.77 -16.72 -21.65
N ASP A 79 30.74 -17.32 -21.03
CA ASP A 79 29.94 -18.37 -21.65
C ASP A 79 29.03 -17.76 -22.74
N ARG A 80 29.42 -17.95 -24.00
CA ARG A 80 28.72 -17.37 -25.15
C ARG A 80 27.27 -17.84 -25.26
N ASP A 81 27.00 -19.11 -24.98
CA ASP A 81 25.66 -19.67 -25.09
C ASP A 81 24.78 -19.19 -23.93
N GLY A 82 25.36 -19.16 -22.72
CA GLY A 82 24.75 -18.55 -21.54
C GLY A 82 24.40 -17.08 -21.78
N GLU A 83 25.34 -16.26 -22.23
CA GLU A 83 25.12 -14.85 -22.54
C GLU A 83 24.09 -14.63 -23.65
N ALA A 84 24.12 -15.42 -24.72
CA ALA A 84 23.09 -15.37 -25.77
C ALA A 84 21.71 -15.69 -25.20
N SER A 85 21.63 -16.61 -24.24
CA SER A 85 20.41 -16.88 -23.50
C SER A 85 20.00 -15.73 -22.57
N ALA A 86 20.94 -15.02 -21.94
CA ALA A 86 20.66 -13.86 -21.09
C ALA A 86 20.00 -12.70 -21.85
N LEU A 87 20.36 -12.49 -23.12
CA LEU A 87 19.74 -11.46 -23.97
C LEU A 87 18.22 -11.65 -24.15
N ARG A 88 17.72 -12.88 -23.97
CA ARG A 88 16.29 -13.24 -24.07
C ARG A 88 15.57 -13.27 -22.71
N ALA A 89 16.29 -13.03 -21.61
CA ALA A 89 15.70 -13.02 -20.27
C ALA A 89 14.76 -11.82 -20.09
N SER A 90 13.83 -11.92 -19.14
CA SER A 90 12.94 -10.81 -18.77
C SER A 90 13.70 -9.72 -18.01
N ILE A 91 14.67 -10.12 -17.18
CA ILE A 91 15.58 -9.25 -16.45
C ILE A 91 16.95 -9.92 -16.39
N VAL A 92 18.02 -9.13 -16.52
CA VAL A 92 19.40 -9.57 -16.26
C VAL A 92 19.98 -8.82 -15.06
N VAL A 93 20.62 -9.54 -14.15
CA VAL A 93 21.40 -8.99 -13.03
C VAL A 93 22.86 -9.27 -13.30
N ILE A 94 23.64 -8.24 -13.64
CA ILE A 94 25.09 -8.36 -13.74
C ILE A 94 25.66 -8.13 -12.34
N VAL A 95 26.35 -9.12 -11.79
CA VAL A 95 27.02 -9.03 -10.50
C VAL A 95 28.50 -8.78 -10.74
N THR A 96 29.03 -7.71 -10.15
CA THR A 96 30.41 -7.30 -10.37
C THR A 96 31.02 -6.62 -9.14
N ARG A 97 32.27 -6.18 -9.29
CA ARG A 97 33.06 -5.39 -8.34
C ARG A 97 33.53 -4.10 -8.99
N GLU A 98 33.50 -3.02 -8.23
CA GLU A 98 34.13 -1.74 -8.59
C GLU A 98 35.61 -1.96 -8.91
N ALA A 99 36.31 -2.74 -8.07
CA ALA A 99 37.75 -2.95 -8.17
C ALA A 99 38.21 -3.75 -9.40
N ASP A 100 37.30 -4.48 -10.04
CA ASP A 100 37.66 -5.36 -11.16
C ASP A 100 37.75 -4.60 -12.50
N PRO A 101 38.56 -5.07 -13.46
CA PRO A 101 38.56 -4.54 -14.82
C PRO A 101 37.28 -4.99 -15.54
N ASN A 102 36.19 -4.24 -15.34
CA ASN A 102 34.80 -4.48 -15.76
C ASN A 102 34.54 -4.53 -17.30
N THR A 103 35.54 -4.86 -18.11
CA THR A 103 35.48 -4.73 -19.58
C THR A 103 34.46 -5.70 -20.21
N GLU A 104 34.42 -6.95 -19.76
CA GLU A 104 33.51 -7.96 -20.28
C GLU A 104 32.06 -7.70 -19.85
N GLU A 105 31.86 -7.28 -18.60
CA GLU A 105 30.57 -6.91 -18.04
C GLU A 105 29.98 -5.71 -18.78
N LEU A 106 30.81 -4.72 -19.11
CA LEU A 106 30.39 -3.56 -19.89
C LEU A 106 30.08 -3.93 -21.34
N ALA A 107 30.80 -4.89 -21.93
CA ALA A 107 30.50 -5.39 -23.27
C ALA A 107 29.16 -6.14 -23.31
N LEU A 108 28.89 -6.98 -22.30
CA LEU A 108 27.59 -7.63 -22.13
C LEU A 108 26.49 -6.61 -21.89
N PHE A 109 26.72 -5.62 -21.02
CA PHE A 109 25.77 -4.56 -20.74
C PHE A 109 25.42 -3.75 -22.00
N ALA A 110 26.40 -3.42 -22.84
CA ALA A 110 26.16 -2.73 -24.11
C ALA A 110 25.27 -3.58 -25.06
N ARG A 111 25.48 -4.89 -25.12
CA ARG A 111 24.63 -5.81 -25.89
C ARG A 111 23.20 -5.87 -25.34
N LEU A 112 23.04 -5.96 -24.02
CA LEU A 112 21.73 -5.94 -23.35
C LEU A 112 20.98 -4.62 -23.60
N GLN A 113 21.69 -3.49 -23.60
CA GLN A 113 21.09 -2.20 -23.98
C GLN A 113 20.63 -2.18 -25.44
N ALA A 114 21.45 -2.72 -26.36
CA ALA A 114 21.08 -2.80 -27.77
C ALA A 114 19.82 -3.66 -28.00
N THR A 115 19.64 -4.74 -27.22
CA THR A 115 18.44 -5.58 -27.26
C THR A 115 17.30 -5.07 -26.37
N LYS A 116 17.49 -3.94 -25.68
CA LYS A 116 16.55 -3.36 -24.70
C LYS A 116 16.17 -4.34 -23.58
N THR A 117 17.08 -5.23 -23.21
CA THR A 117 16.88 -6.19 -22.13
C THR A 117 17.01 -5.47 -20.79
N PRO A 118 15.98 -5.49 -19.91
CA PRO A 118 16.04 -4.82 -18.62
C PRO A 118 17.18 -5.35 -17.76
N THR A 119 18.02 -4.45 -17.26
CA THR A 119 19.27 -4.84 -16.58
C THR A 119 19.41 -4.14 -15.23
N VAL A 120 19.85 -4.87 -14.22
CA VAL A 120 20.31 -4.38 -12.91
C VAL A 120 21.80 -4.65 -12.78
N ILE A 121 22.55 -3.70 -12.22
CA ILE A 121 23.97 -3.89 -11.89
C ILE A 121 24.11 -4.02 -10.38
N ALA A 122 24.62 -5.16 -9.92
CA ALA A 122 24.78 -5.47 -8.51
C ALA A 122 26.27 -5.46 -8.12
N PHE A 123 26.63 -4.68 -7.11
CA PHE A 123 28.02 -4.53 -6.68
C PHE A 123 28.29 -5.25 -5.37
N THR A 124 29.37 -6.02 -5.32
CA THR A 124 29.77 -6.74 -4.09
C THR A 124 30.75 -5.96 -3.21
N ASP A 125 31.10 -4.75 -3.61
CA ASP A 125 31.99 -3.81 -2.92
C ASP A 125 31.38 -2.39 -2.92
N ALA A 126 32.10 -1.46 -2.30
CA ALA A 126 31.71 -0.06 -2.26
C ALA A 126 31.79 0.55 -3.66
N ILE A 127 30.80 1.39 -3.99
CA ILE A 127 30.71 2.01 -5.32
C ILE A 127 31.33 3.40 -5.28
N GLU A 128 32.37 3.63 -6.07
CA GLU A 128 32.96 4.95 -6.29
C GLU A 128 32.28 5.63 -7.50
N GLY A 129 32.18 6.96 -7.46
CA GLY A 129 31.29 7.70 -8.36
C GLY A 129 31.61 7.59 -9.86
N ALA A 130 32.84 7.22 -10.23
CA ALA A 130 33.30 7.19 -11.61
C ALA A 130 32.76 5.99 -12.41
N MET A 131 32.77 4.78 -11.84
CA MET A 131 32.22 3.59 -12.51
C MET A 131 30.70 3.69 -12.66
N ARG A 132 30.01 4.24 -11.66
CA ARG A 132 28.55 4.38 -11.63
C ARG A 132 27.96 5.00 -12.90
N GLN A 133 28.63 5.97 -13.50
CA GLN A 133 28.13 6.65 -14.71
C GLN A 133 28.10 5.73 -15.93
N ARG A 134 29.02 4.75 -16.01
CA ARG A 134 29.14 3.82 -17.15
C ARG A 134 27.99 2.82 -17.21
N TRP A 135 27.33 2.62 -16.07
CA TRP A 135 26.22 1.68 -15.91
C TRP A 135 24.84 2.31 -16.12
N LEU A 136 24.77 3.61 -16.35
CA LEU A 136 23.49 4.27 -16.64
C LEU A 136 22.91 3.77 -17.99
N PRO A 137 21.58 3.64 -18.10
CA PRO A 137 20.54 4.02 -17.13
C PRO A 137 20.16 2.91 -16.13
N ALA A 138 20.92 1.81 -16.03
CA ALA A 138 20.54 0.66 -15.22
C ALA A 138 20.44 1.00 -13.72
N PRO A 139 19.41 0.50 -13.01
CA PRO A 139 19.37 0.55 -11.56
C PRO A 139 20.55 -0.20 -10.95
N ILE A 140 21.07 0.36 -9.86
CA ILE A 140 22.21 -0.19 -9.13
C ILE A 140 21.74 -0.81 -7.81
N ALA A 141 22.21 -2.03 -7.54
CA ALA A 141 21.95 -2.79 -6.32
C ALA A 141 23.26 -3.01 -5.54
N PRO A 142 23.63 -2.16 -4.57
CA PRO A 142 24.75 -2.47 -3.68
C PRO A 142 24.41 -3.72 -2.86
N LEU A 143 25.29 -4.72 -2.83
CA LEU A 143 25.11 -5.97 -2.09
C LEU A 143 25.78 -5.96 -0.71
N VAL A 144 26.61 -4.95 -0.46
CA VAL A 144 27.26 -4.69 0.82
C VAL A 144 26.84 -3.33 1.37
N GLU A 145 26.72 -3.23 2.70
CA GLU A 145 26.34 -1.98 3.36
C GLU A 145 27.51 -1.00 3.34
N ALA A 146 27.27 0.22 2.87
CA ALA A 146 28.25 1.29 2.96
C ALA A 146 28.45 1.65 4.44
N ASN A 147 29.63 1.34 4.97
CA ASN A 147 30.03 1.80 6.30
C ASN A 147 31.20 2.78 6.17
N PRO A 148 30.94 4.09 6.17
CA PRO A 148 31.98 5.11 6.01
C PRO A 148 32.97 5.16 7.18
N ALA A 149 32.68 4.49 8.31
CA ALA A 149 33.55 4.44 9.48
C ALA A 149 34.36 3.12 9.58
N ALA A 150 34.10 2.13 8.72
CA ALA A 150 34.83 0.87 8.74
C ALA A 150 36.05 0.95 7.82
N ALA A 151 37.21 0.52 8.33
CA ALA A 151 38.47 0.43 7.58
C ALA A 151 38.46 -0.70 6.52
N GLN A 152 37.45 -1.58 6.54
CA GLN A 152 37.29 -2.69 5.60
C GLN A 152 35.84 -2.73 5.09
N PRO A 153 35.60 -3.17 3.83
CA PRO A 153 34.26 -3.37 3.30
C PRO A 153 33.44 -4.27 4.22
N SER A 154 32.15 -3.94 4.42
CA SER A 154 31.27 -4.82 5.18
C SER A 154 31.13 -6.16 4.45
N ALA A 155 31.12 -7.26 5.21
CA ALA A 155 30.84 -8.56 4.65
C ALA A 155 29.43 -8.59 4.02
N LEU A 156 29.26 -9.40 2.99
CA LEU A 156 27.97 -9.57 2.33
C LEU A 156 26.94 -10.09 3.34
N SER A 157 25.89 -9.31 3.56
CA SER A 157 24.77 -9.65 4.44
C SER A 157 23.59 -10.11 3.59
N ASP A 158 23.13 -11.35 3.80
CA ASP A 158 21.99 -11.94 3.08
C ASP A 158 20.79 -10.99 3.08
N ALA A 159 20.49 -10.42 4.25
CA ALA A 159 19.32 -9.55 4.42
C ALA A 159 19.47 -8.24 3.65
N PHE A 160 20.66 -7.65 3.63
CA PHE A 160 20.90 -6.42 2.88
C PHE A 160 20.93 -6.66 1.37
N ALA A 161 21.69 -7.66 0.91
CA ALA A 161 21.78 -8.03 -0.50
C ALA A 161 20.40 -8.34 -1.07
N THR A 162 19.59 -9.12 -0.34
CA THR A 162 18.20 -9.45 -0.74
C THR A 162 17.35 -8.20 -0.88
N ARG A 163 17.33 -7.31 0.13
CA ARG A 163 16.56 -6.06 0.08
C ARG A 163 16.98 -5.16 -1.09
N SER A 164 18.28 -5.06 -1.33
CA SER A 164 18.86 -4.24 -2.39
C SER A 164 18.47 -4.76 -3.78
N LEU A 165 18.62 -6.07 -4.00
CA LEU A 165 18.18 -6.73 -5.24
C LEU A 165 16.69 -6.56 -5.49
N ILE A 166 15.85 -6.81 -4.48
CA ILE A 166 14.40 -6.62 -4.60
C ILE A 166 14.07 -5.19 -5.02
N LYS A 167 14.68 -4.19 -4.37
CA LYS A 167 14.44 -2.78 -4.68
C LYS A 167 14.84 -2.44 -6.12
N ALA A 168 16.02 -2.88 -6.57
CA ALA A 168 16.51 -2.60 -7.92
C ALA A 168 15.68 -3.33 -9.01
N ILE A 169 15.33 -4.60 -8.78
CA ILE A 169 14.49 -5.38 -9.70
C ILE A 169 13.10 -4.76 -9.84
N ARG A 170 12.45 -4.38 -8.73
CA ARG A 170 11.13 -3.72 -8.75
C ARG A 170 11.17 -2.36 -9.45
N ALA A 171 12.29 -1.63 -9.35
CA ALA A 171 12.44 -0.33 -10.00
C ALA A 171 12.36 -0.39 -11.53
N LEU A 172 12.67 -1.54 -12.14
CA LEU A 172 12.55 -1.75 -13.59
C LEU A 172 11.09 -1.78 -14.07
N LYS A 173 10.15 -2.23 -13.23
CA LYS A 173 8.71 -2.36 -13.56
C LYS A 173 8.42 -3.15 -14.84
N THR A 174 9.26 -4.13 -15.15
CA THR A 174 9.16 -4.94 -16.39
C THR A 174 8.44 -6.28 -16.18
N VAL A 175 8.46 -6.81 -14.96
CA VAL A 175 7.74 -8.01 -14.54
C VAL A 175 6.66 -7.60 -13.55
N ASP A 176 5.48 -8.23 -13.65
CA ASP A 176 4.38 -7.97 -12.73
C ASP A 176 4.78 -8.30 -11.28
N GLU A 177 4.44 -7.43 -10.33
CA GLU A 177 4.82 -7.63 -8.93
C GLU A 177 4.22 -8.90 -8.32
N LEU A 178 3.03 -9.32 -8.76
CA LEU A 178 2.42 -10.56 -8.30
C LEU A 178 3.19 -11.77 -8.80
N ALA A 179 3.67 -11.73 -10.05
CA ALA A 179 4.53 -12.80 -10.58
C ALA A 179 5.85 -12.85 -9.81
N LEU A 180 6.51 -11.71 -9.60
CA LEU A 180 7.73 -11.64 -8.80
C LEU A 180 7.54 -12.28 -7.42
N ALA A 181 6.50 -11.88 -6.68
CA ALA A 181 6.20 -12.43 -5.35
C ALA A 181 5.83 -13.92 -5.37
N ARG A 182 5.07 -14.36 -6.38
CA ARG A 182 4.60 -15.75 -6.49
C ARG A 182 5.78 -16.70 -6.70
N PHE A 183 6.65 -16.39 -7.66
CA PHE A 183 7.78 -17.25 -8.04
C PHE A 183 9.02 -17.04 -7.15
N LEU A 184 9.21 -15.85 -6.58
CA LEU A 184 10.35 -15.50 -5.71
C LEU A 184 9.87 -15.13 -4.30
N PRO A 185 9.85 -16.09 -3.35
CA PRO A 185 9.40 -15.88 -1.97
C PRO A 185 9.95 -14.64 -1.25
N ALA A 186 11.16 -14.18 -1.58
CA ALA A 186 11.73 -12.96 -1.00
C ALA A 186 10.94 -11.69 -1.33
N PHE A 187 10.20 -11.66 -2.44
CA PHE A 187 9.40 -10.51 -2.88
C PHE A 187 8.03 -10.44 -2.18
N ARG A 188 7.62 -11.47 -1.44
CA ARG A 188 6.25 -11.58 -0.92
C ARG A 188 5.87 -10.54 0.10
N ASP A 189 6.70 -10.35 1.11
CA ASP A 189 6.48 -9.31 2.12
C ASP A 189 6.49 -7.90 1.50
N PRO A 190 7.51 -7.49 0.72
CA PRO A 190 7.54 -6.14 0.16
C PRO A 190 6.44 -5.87 -0.86
N VAL A 191 6.02 -6.85 -1.68
CA VAL A 191 4.90 -6.69 -2.61
C VAL A 191 3.57 -6.66 -1.87
N SER A 192 3.34 -7.58 -0.92
CA SER A 192 2.10 -7.61 -0.14
C SER A 192 1.92 -6.33 0.68
N ARG A 193 2.98 -5.81 1.31
CA ARG A 193 2.93 -4.53 2.01
C ARG A 193 2.56 -3.37 1.08
N SER A 194 3.16 -3.29 -0.11
CA SER A 194 2.80 -2.27 -1.10
C SER A 194 1.32 -2.35 -1.48
N LEU A 195 0.78 -3.55 -1.75
CA LEU A 195 -0.64 -3.75 -2.05
C LEU A 195 -1.55 -3.29 -0.91
N ILE A 196 -1.17 -3.58 0.34
CA ILE A 196 -1.92 -3.17 1.54
C ILE A 196 -1.91 -1.64 1.67
N GLU A 197 -0.73 -1.02 1.54
CA GLU A 197 -0.55 0.43 1.66
C GLU A 197 -1.31 1.19 0.58
N GLU A 198 -1.21 0.77 -0.68
CA GLU A 198 -1.94 1.37 -1.81
C GLU A 198 -3.45 1.29 -1.62
N THR A 199 -3.96 0.12 -1.22
CA THR A 199 -5.40 -0.08 -1.01
C THR A 199 -5.89 0.73 0.19
N ALA A 200 -5.14 0.74 1.29
CA ALA A 200 -5.49 1.52 2.48
C ALA A 200 -5.48 3.02 2.18
N ALA A 201 -4.50 3.52 1.43
CA ALA A 201 -4.44 4.92 0.99
C ALA A 201 -5.60 5.28 0.06
N ALA A 202 -5.96 4.41 -0.89
CA ALA A 202 -7.10 4.62 -1.79
C ALA A 202 -8.43 4.70 -1.03
N ASN A 203 -8.66 3.78 -0.09
CA ASN A 203 -9.87 3.79 0.75
C ASN A 203 -9.92 5.01 1.67
N ALA A 204 -8.78 5.46 2.20
CA ALA A 204 -8.68 6.67 3.00
C ALA A 204 -9.01 7.92 2.17
N ALA A 205 -8.47 8.03 0.95
CA ALA A 205 -8.79 9.10 0.01
C ALA A 205 -10.27 9.09 -0.40
N TYR A 206 -10.86 7.92 -0.63
CA TYR A 206 -12.30 7.78 -0.90
C TYR A 206 -13.13 8.30 0.29
N SER A 207 -12.80 7.90 1.52
CA SER A 207 -13.48 8.36 2.74
C SER A 207 -13.39 9.89 2.95
N LEU A 208 -12.32 10.53 2.47
CA LEU A 208 -12.17 11.99 2.46
C LEU A 208 -13.14 12.66 1.48
N THR A 209 -13.45 12.00 0.35
CA THR A 209 -14.38 12.51 -0.66
C THR A 209 -15.84 12.30 -0.28
N SER A 210 -16.22 11.11 0.20
CA SER A 210 -17.60 10.81 0.60
C SER A 210 -18.01 11.53 1.89
N GLY A 211 -17.08 11.68 2.84
CA GLY A 211 -17.30 12.41 4.10
C GLY A 211 -17.62 13.90 3.93
N LEU A 212 -17.47 14.48 2.73
CA LEU A 212 -17.95 15.83 2.43
C LEU A 212 -19.33 15.86 1.77
N VAL A 213 -19.71 14.82 1.04
CA VAL A 213 -21.05 14.72 0.44
C VAL A 213 -22.09 14.58 1.56
N GLU A 214 -21.76 13.86 2.64
CA GLU A 214 -22.58 13.77 3.85
C GLU A 214 -22.76 15.11 4.59
N ILE A 215 -21.90 16.10 4.36
CA ILE A 215 -22.01 17.44 4.98
C ILE A 215 -23.06 18.30 4.22
N ASN A 216 -23.49 17.90 3.03
CA ASN A 216 -24.50 18.61 2.25
C ASN A 216 -25.79 17.77 2.13
N PRO A 217 -26.83 18.01 2.95
CA PRO A 217 -28.01 17.14 3.09
C PRO A 217 -28.93 17.04 1.84
N ILE A 218 -28.55 17.65 0.72
CA ILE A 218 -29.37 17.77 -0.50
C ILE A 218 -29.20 16.55 -1.43
N ALA A 219 -28.13 15.76 -1.27
CA ALA A 219 -27.89 14.56 -2.07
C ALA A 219 -28.65 13.35 -1.50
N ASN A 220 -29.89 13.15 -1.95
CA ASN A 220 -30.76 11.99 -1.65
C ASN A 220 -30.28 10.69 -2.34
N VAL A 221 -28.98 10.39 -2.28
CA VAL A 221 -28.40 9.14 -2.76
C VAL A 221 -28.09 8.25 -1.55
N PRO A 222 -28.52 6.98 -1.50
CA PRO A 222 -28.13 6.07 -0.43
C PRO A 222 -26.63 5.70 -0.56
N LEU A 223 -25.76 6.61 -0.11
CA LEU A 223 -24.30 6.48 -0.14
C LEU A 223 -23.82 5.20 0.57
N ASN A 224 -24.55 4.73 1.58
CA ASN A 224 -24.25 3.53 2.35
C ASN A 224 -24.12 2.24 1.50
N VAL A 225 -24.83 2.11 0.38
CA VAL A 225 -24.82 0.88 -0.45
C VAL A 225 -23.69 0.91 -1.47
N ALA A 226 -23.47 2.05 -2.13
CA ALA A 226 -22.36 2.22 -3.07
C ALA A 226 -21.00 2.12 -2.36
N ASP A 227 -20.89 2.70 -1.16
CA ASP A 227 -19.68 2.64 -0.32
C ASP A 227 -19.35 1.20 0.08
N MET A 228 -20.35 0.42 0.49
CA MET A 228 -20.16 -0.99 0.81
C MET A 228 -19.69 -1.80 -0.40
N PHE A 229 -20.26 -1.57 -1.59
CA PHE A 229 -19.87 -2.27 -2.82
C PHE A 229 -18.45 -1.92 -3.28
N VAL A 230 -18.06 -0.65 -3.25
CA VAL A 230 -16.73 -0.19 -3.71
C VAL A 230 -15.64 -0.63 -2.73
N LEU A 231 -15.82 -0.41 -1.43
CA LEU A 231 -14.85 -0.77 -0.40
C LEU A 231 -14.66 -2.30 -0.31
N THR A 232 -15.75 -3.06 -0.45
CA THR A 232 -15.70 -4.52 -0.46
C THR A 232 -14.92 -5.07 -1.65
N LYS A 233 -15.09 -4.47 -2.85
CA LYS A 233 -14.33 -4.86 -4.04
C LYS A 233 -12.84 -4.62 -3.86
N ASN A 234 -12.46 -3.45 -3.34
CA ASN A 234 -11.06 -3.12 -3.10
C ASN A 234 -10.41 -4.05 -2.07
N GLN A 235 -11.07 -4.30 -0.95
CA GLN A 235 -10.55 -5.18 0.10
C GLN A 235 -10.46 -6.63 -0.36
N GLY A 236 -11.49 -7.15 -1.04
CA GLY A 236 -11.46 -8.53 -1.55
C GLY A 236 -10.42 -8.74 -2.65
N LEU A 237 -10.25 -7.77 -3.56
CA LEU A 237 -9.20 -7.83 -4.59
C LEU A 237 -7.80 -7.73 -3.98
N MET A 238 -7.60 -6.85 -2.99
CA MET A 238 -6.34 -6.76 -2.25
C MET A 238 -6.01 -8.11 -1.59
N SER A 239 -6.96 -8.71 -0.87
CA SER A 239 -6.75 -10.00 -0.22
C SER A 239 -6.47 -11.12 -1.21
N TYR A 240 -7.16 -11.15 -2.35
CA TYR A 240 -6.89 -12.10 -3.42
C TYR A 240 -5.48 -11.93 -4.02
N LYS A 241 -5.07 -10.68 -4.29
CA LYS A 241 -3.72 -10.37 -4.78
C LYS A 241 -2.64 -10.77 -3.77
N ILE A 242 -2.84 -10.50 -2.48
CA ILE A 242 -1.93 -10.95 -1.41
C ILE A 242 -1.84 -12.48 -1.42
N ALA A 243 -2.95 -13.20 -1.53
CA ALA A 243 -2.91 -14.65 -1.58
C ALA A 243 -2.14 -15.17 -2.80
N LEU A 244 -2.36 -14.58 -3.99
CA LEU A 244 -1.60 -14.91 -5.21
C LEU A 244 -0.10 -14.65 -5.06
N ALA A 245 0.26 -13.48 -4.53
CA ALA A 245 1.64 -13.09 -4.24
C ALA A 245 2.28 -14.07 -3.24
N MET A 246 1.53 -14.51 -2.23
CA MET A 246 1.94 -15.53 -1.26
C MET A 246 1.95 -16.96 -1.83
N GLY A 247 1.81 -17.15 -3.14
CA GLY A 247 1.86 -18.46 -3.77
C GLY A 247 0.69 -19.37 -3.43
N MET A 248 -0.42 -18.83 -2.89
CA MET A 248 -1.62 -19.61 -2.59
C MET A 248 -2.30 -20.09 -3.87
N ASN A 249 -3.28 -20.98 -3.70
CA ASN A 249 -4.14 -21.43 -4.78
C ASN A 249 -4.80 -20.23 -5.49
N ALA A 250 -4.68 -20.20 -6.81
CA ALA A 250 -5.17 -19.11 -7.63
C ALA A 250 -6.68 -19.20 -7.94
N ASP A 251 -7.32 -20.33 -7.64
CA ASP A 251 -8.77 -20.46 -7.77
C ASP A 251 -9.46 -19.60 -6.72
N PHE A 252 -10.05 -18.51 -7.22
CA PHE A 252 -10.82 -17.55 -6.45
C PHE A 252 -11.90 -18.21 -5.59
N LYS A 253 -12.57 -19.24 -6.10
CA LYS A 253 -13.67 -19.92 -5.39
C LYS A 253 -13.18 -20.72 -4.18
N GLN A 254 -11.91 -21.15 -4.19
CA GLN A 254 -11.31 -21.93 -3.11
C GLN A 254 -10.66 -21.02 -2.06
N ILE A 255 -9.99 -19.95 -2.49
CA ILE A 255 -9.22 -19.09 -1.59
C ILE A 255 -10.10 -18.05 -0.87
N MET A 256 -11.11 -17.50 -1.55
CA MET A 256 -11.89 -16.41 -0.96
C MET A 256 -12.72 -16.79 0.26
N PRO A 257 -13.37 -17.97 0.34
CA PRO A 257 -14.06 -18.39 1.56
C PRO A 257 -13.11 -18.48 2.76
N GLN A 258 -11.87 -18.91 2.56
CA GLN A 258 -10.87 -19.00 3.63
C GLN A 258 -10.44 -17.62 4.12
N ILE A 259 -10.12 -16.72 3.18
CA ILE A 259 -9.85 -15.30 3.47
C ILE A 259 -11.05 -14.65 4.17
N ALA A 260 -12.27 -14.93 3.73
CA ALA A 260 -13.48 -14.40 4.34
C ALA A 260 -13.65 -14.91 5.78
N GLY A 261 -13.23 -16.14 6.08
CA GLY A 261 -13.13 -16.64 7.45
C GLY A 261 -12.10 -15.87 8.29
N VAL A 262 -10.93 -15.56 7.73
CA VAL A 262 -9.88 -14.78 8.41
C VAL A 262 -10.32 -13.34 8.69
N ILE A 263 -10.96 -12.70 7.71
CA ILE A 263 -11.46 -11.33 7.83
C ILE A 263 -12.75 -11.28 8.67
N GLY A 264 -13.59 -12.32 8.58
CA GLY A 264 -14.93 -12.39 9.17
C GLY A 264 -14.97 -13.03 10.58
N GLY A 265 -13.99 -13.85 10.95
CA GLY A 265 -13.93 -14.59 12.20
C GLY A 265 -13.64 -13.73 13.43
N GLY A 266 -13.14 -12.50 13.24
CA GLY A 266 -12.85 -11.57 14.33
C GLY A 266 -13.55 -10.24 14.10
N PHE A 267 -14.39 -9.82 15.05
CA PHE A 267 -14.60 -8.47 15.62
C PHE A 267 -14.08 -7.17 14.95
N LEU A 268 -13.10 -7.19 14.05
CA LEU A 268 -12.45 -6.05 13.39
C LEU A 268 -13.43 -5.21 12.56
N PHE A 269 -14.30 -5.84 11.77
CA PHE A 269 -15.28 -5.12 10.94
C PHE A 269 -16.30 -4.33 11.80
N ARG A 270 -16.70 -4.88 12.96
CA ARG A 270 -17.69 -4.25 13.84
C ARG A 270 -17.10 -3.07 14.61
N GLN A 271 -15.81 -3.11 14.94
CA GLN A 271 -15.11 -2.01 15.63
C GLN A 271 -14.70 -0.89 14.67
N VAL A 272 -14.22 -1.24 13.47
CA VAL A 272 -13.94 -0.26 12.41
C VAL A 272 -15.25 0.42 11.97
N ALA A 273 -16.33 -0.33 11.77
CA ALA A 273 -17.64 0.23 11.47
C ALA A 273 -18.19 1.11 12.59
N ARG A 274 -18.10 0.74 13.87
CA ARG A 274 -18.53 1.61 14.98
C ARG A 274 -17.66 2.87 15.12
N GLY A 275 -16.37 2.82 14.80
CA GLY A 275 -15.51 4.01 14.74
C GLY A 275 -15.81 4.93 13.55
N LEU A 276 -16.34 4.37 12.45
CA LEU A 276 -16.82 5.10 11.28
C LEU A 276 -18.25 5.64 11.45
N ILE A 277 -19.11 4.93 12.20
CA ILE A 277 -20.54 5.24 12.44
C ILE A 277 -20.72 6.12 13.69
N GLY A 278 -19.78 6.08 14.64
CA GLY A 278 -19.70 6.95 15.82
C GLY A 278 -19.21 8.35 15.45
N LEU A 279 -19.96 9.03 14.59
CA LEU A 279 -19.86 10.44 14.28
C LEU A 279 -19.99 11.21 15.60
N ILE A 280 -18.89 11.75 16.14
CA ILE A 280 -19.00 12.87 17.08
C ILE A 280 -19.11 14.11 16.18
N PRO A 281 -20.28 14.78 16.13
CA PRO A 281 -20.40 16.05 15.42
C PRO A 281 -19.28 16.98 15.89
N GLY A 282 -18.41 17.43 14.98
CA GLY A 282 -17.33 18.37 15.29
C GLY A 282 -15.90 17.81 15.38
N LEU A 283 -15.64 16.50 15.30
CA LEU A 283 -14.27 15.94 15.39
C LEU A 283 -13.41 16.03 14.10
N GLY A 284 -13.95 16.57 13.02
CA GLY A 284 -13.21 16.82 11.78
C GLY A 284 -12.95 15.56 10.94
N ILE A 285 -12.38 15.78 9.76
CA ILE A 285 -12.25 14.78 8.68
C ILE A 285 -11.07 13.81 8.92
N VAL A 286 -10.04 14.26 9.65
CA VAL A 286 -8.78 13.51 9.88
C VAL A 286 -8.99 12.17 10.62
N PRO A 287 -9.77 12.09 11.73
CA PRO A 287 -10.05 10.82 12.39
C PRO A 287 -10.74 9.79 11.47
N LYS A 288 -11.71 10.23 10.65
CA LYS A 288 -12.46 9.36 9.71
C LYS A 288 -11.51 8.70 8.70
N VAL A 289 -10.66 9.51 8.07
CA VAL A 289 -9.66 9.05 7.09
C VAL A 289 -8.64 8.11 7.74
N GLY A 290 -8.18 8.42 8.95
CA GLY A 290 -7.23 7.59 9.69
C GLY A 290 -7.80 6.21 10.05
N VAL A 291 -9.08 6.13 10.46
CA VAL A 291 -9.76 4.86 10.75
C VAL A 291 -9.94 4.01 9.49
N ALA A 292 -10.33 4.63 8.36
CA ALA A 292 -10.48 3.93 7.08
C ALA A 292 -9.17 3.30 6.59
N PHE A 293 -8.06 4.05 6.71
CA PHE A 293 -6.72 3.52 6.44
C PHE A 293 -6.39 2.34 7.37
N ALA A 294 -6.52 2.55 8.68
CA ALA A 294 -6.12 1.58 9.69
C ALA A 294 -6.88 0.25 9.59
N GLY A 295 -8.20 0.32 9.34
CA GLY A 295 -9.02 -0.87 9.15
C GLY A 295 -8.61 -1.69 7.94
N THR A 296 -8.33 -1.03 6.81
CA THR A 296 -7.87 -1.71 5.58
C THR A 296 -6.48 -2.31 5.76
N TYR A 297 -5.56 -1.55 6.38
CA TYR A 297 -4.19 -2.01 6.62
C TYR A 297 -4.17 -3.23 7.56
N ALA A 298 -4.92 -3.19 8.67
CA ALA A 298 -5.01 -4.30 9.61
C ALA A 298 -5.61 -5.56 8.99
N ALA A 299 -6.64 -5.42 8.15
CA ALA A 299 -7.22 -6.55 7.42
C ALA A 299 -6.22 -7.17 6.43
N GLY A 300 -5.47 -6.34 5.70
CA GLY A 300 -4.42 -6.81 4.80
C GLY A 300 -3.29 -7.56 5.50
N GLU A 301 -2.78 -7.02 6.61
CA GLU A 301 -1.77 -7.69 7.45
C GLU A 301 -2.28 -9.02 8.01
N ALA A 302 -3.55 -9.08 8.39
CA ALA A 302 -4.17 -10.32 8.86
C ALA A 302 -4.17 -11.40 7.77
N VAL A 303 -4.57 -11.04 6.55
CA VAL A 303 -4.52 -11.96 5.40
C VAL A 303 -3.10 -12.39 5.06
N MET A 304 -2.15 -11.46 5.05
CA MET A 304 -0.74 -11.74 4.77
C MET A 304 -0.17 -12.74 5.79
N ARG A 305 -0.45 -12.54 7.08
CA ARG A 305 -0.02 -13.45 8.16
C ARG A 305 -0.65 -14.81 8.06
N TRP A 306 -1.97 -14.87 7.83
CA TRP A 306 -2.66 -16.14 7.61
C TRP A 306 -2.08 -16.89 6.41
N CYS A 307 -1.79 -16.20 5.30
CA CYS A 307 -1.11 -16.83 4.17
C CYS A 307 0.29 -17.34 4.58
N ALA A 308 1.04 -16.60 5.40
CA ALA A 308 2.39 -16.98 5.81
C ALA A 308 2.41 -18.20 6.75
N THR A 309 1.49 -18.28 7.71
CA THR A 309 1.55 -19.27 8.81
C THR A 309 0.43 -20.32 8.79
N GLY A 310 -0.62 -20.09 8.02
CA GLY A 310 -1.86 -20.87 8.07
C GLY A 310 -2.68 -20.65 9.35
N GLN A 311 -2.20 -19.84 10.29
CA GLN A 311 -2.87 -19.62 11.57
C GLN A 311 -3.90 -18.49 11.44
N GLU A 312 -5.05 -18.69 12.08
CA GLU A 312 -6.05 -17.64 12.23
C GLU A 312 -5.52 -16.50 13.11
N VAL A 313 -5.93 -15.28 12.79
CA VAL A 313 -5.49 -14.09 13.52
C VAL A 313 -6.38 -13.88 14.74
N THR A 314 -5.81 -13.92 15.93
CA THR A 314 -6.56 -13.70 17.18
C THR A 314 -7.08 -12.27 17.30
N ALA A 315 -8.10 -12.06 18.13
CA ALA A 315 -8.65 -10.73 18.39
C ALA A 315 -7.60 -9.76 18.99
N ALA A 316 -6.74 -10.26 19.88
CA ALA A 316 -5.65 -9.48 20.48
C ALA A 316 -4.63 -9.04 19.43
N MET A 317 -4.25 -9.94 18.53
CA MET A 317 -3.33 -9.63 17.43
C MET A 317 -3.93 -8.61 16.46
N SER A 318 -5.22 -8.77 16.13
CA SER A 318 -5.97 -7.84 15.29
C SER A 318 -5.98 -6.43 15.88
N LYS A 319 -6.15 -6.31 17.20
CA LYS A 319 -6.09 -5.04 17.91
C LYS A 319 -4.71 -4.38 17.80
N GLN A 320 -3.63 -5.14 18.01
CA GLN A 320 -2.26 -4.62 17.87
C GLN A 320 -1.96 -4.14 16.45
N LEU A 321 -2.37 -4.91 15.43
CA LEU A 321 -2.25 -4.52 14.03
C LEU A 321 -2.99 -3.22 13.74
N TYR A 322 -4.20 -3.09 14.25
CA TYR A 322 -5.02 -1.88 14.09
C TYR A 322 -4.41 -0.66 14.79
N GLU A 323 -3.95 -0.79 16.04
CA GLU A 323 -3.36 0.31 16.80
C GLU A 323 -2.08 0.85 16.12
N GLY A 324 -1.21 -0.04 15.65
CA GLY A 324 -0.02 0.35 14.87
C GLY A 324 -0.40 1.03 13.55
N ALA A 325 -1.44 0.54 12.87
CA ALA A 325 -1.92 1.12 11.63
C ALA A 325 -2.61 2.48 11.82
N LEU A 326 -3.29 2.71 12.96
CA LEU A 326 -4.01 3.95 13.25
C LEU A 326 -3.07 5.14 13.39
N GLN A 327 -1.88 4.95 13.98
CA GLN A 327 -0.88 6.00 14.07
C GLN A 327 -0.43 6.45 12.68
N ARG A 328 -0.11 5.50 11.79
CA ARG A 328 0.23 5.79 10.38
C ARG A 328 -0.95 6.41 9.63
N GLY A 329 -2.15 5.88 9.82
CA GLY A 329 -3.37 6.40 9.18
C GLY A 329 -3.63 7.86 9.53
N ARG A 330 -3.38 8.29 10.78
CA ARG A 330 -3.49 9.70 11.20
C ARG A 330 -2.49 10.60 10.48
N GLN A 331 -1.25 10.14 10.27
CA GLN A 331 -0.22 10.90 9.54
C GLN A 331 -0.62 11.08 8.07
N ILE A 332 -1.04 9.99 7.41
CA ILE A 332 -1.53 10.01 6.02
C ILE A 332 -2.77 10.91 5.90
N ALA A 333 -3.69 10.83 6.84
CA ALA A 333 -4.89 11.67 6.86
C ALA A 333 -4.53 13.16 6.95
N ALA A 334 -3.59 13.54 7.83
CA ALA A 334 -3.13 14.91 7.96
C ALA A 334 -2.48 15.42 6.65
N GLU A 335 -1.68 14.58 6.00
CA GLU A 335 -1.05 14.92 4.72
C GLU A 335 -2.09 15.10 3.59
N LEU A 336 -3.06 14.19 3.49
CA LEU A 336 -4.14 14.26 2.49
C LEU A 336 -5.00 15.52 2.66
N VAL A 337 -5.31 15.90 3.90
CA VAL A 337 -6.04 17.14 4.21
C VAL A 337 -5.21 18.36 3.81
N LYS A 338 -3.93 18.41 4.19
CA LYS A 338 -3.02 19.53 3.85
C LYS A 338 -2.88 19.71 2.34
N ARG A 339 -2.66 18.63 1.59
CA ARG A 339 -2.57 18.65 0.11
C ARG A 339 -3.84 19.20 -0.54
N ARG A 340 -5.00 18.95 0.06
CA ARG A 340 -6.29 19.44 -0.41
C ARG A 340 -6.50 20.92 -0.11
N GLU A 341 -6.19 21.37 1.11
CA GLU A 341 -6.26 22.79 1.48
C GLU A 341 -5.40 23.64 0.55
N ALA A 342 -4.20 23.16 0.20
CA ALA A 342 -3.32 23.80 -0.78
C ALA A 342 -3.90 23.85 -2.21
N ARG A 343 -4.82 22.94 -2.57
CA ARG A 343 -5.49 22.86 -3.88
C ARG A 343 -6.82 23.64 -3.95
N THR A 344 -7.36 24.09 -2.81
CA THR A 344 -8.64 24.80 -2.78
C THR A 344 -8.38 26.30 -3.02
N PRO A 345 -8.93 26.93 -4.09
CA PRO A 345 -8.72 28.36 -4.32
C PRO A 345 -9.24 29.17 -3.13
N ARG A 346 -8.40 30.05 -2.58
CA ARG A 346 -8.82 30.96 -1.50
C ARG A 346 -9.93 31.88 -2.05
N PRO A 347 -11.08 32.03 -1.36
CA PRO A 347 -12.10 32.96 -1.82
C PRO A 347 -11.52 34.37 -1.94
N PRO A 348 -11.87 35.15 -2.97
CA PRO A 348 -11.37 36.51 -3.12
C PRO A 348 -11.72 37.30 -1.87
N ARG A 349 -10.71 37.96 -1.31
CA ARG A 349 -10.86 38.81 -0.12
C ARG A 349 -11.93 39.86 -0.45
N PRO A 350 -12.96 40.08 0.39
CA PRO A 350 -13.96 41.11 0.12
C PRO A 350 -13.25 42.44 -0.09
N ALA A 351 -13.58 43.11 -1.19
CA ALA A 351 -12.97 44.37 -1.57
C ALA A 351 -13.11 45.36 -0.41
N ARG A 352 -11.98 45.98 -0.03
CA ARG A 352 -11.97 47.02 1.00
C ARG A 352 -12.83 48.18 0.45
N PRO A 353 -13.84 48.68 1.19
CA PRO A 353 -14.65 49.79 0.69
C PRO A 353 -13.76 51.02 0.41
N PRO A 354 -14.11 51.85 -0.60
CA PRO A 354 -13.32 53.00 -0.99
C PRO A 354 -13.02 53.94 0.18
N LYS A 355 -11.82 54.53 0.18
CA LYS A 355 -11.30 55.39 1.26
C LYS A 355 -12.25 56.54 1.64
N GLN A 356 -13.09 57.00 0.69
CA GLN A 356 -14.07 58.07 0.89
C GLN A 356 -15.18 57.74 1.90
N LEU A 357 -15.44 56.46 2.20
CA LEU A 357 -16.41 56.07 3.23
C LEU A 357 -15.80 55.99 4.65
N ARG A 358 -14.47 56.11 4.79
CA ARG A 358 -13.76 56.06 6.09
C ARG A 358 -13.61 57.43 6.74
N ASP A 359 -13.66 58.49 5.93
CA ASP A 359 -13.39 59.86 6.37
C ASP A 359 -14.67 60.70 6.49
N ALA A 360 -15.85 60.10 6.27
CA ALA A 360 -17.13 60.75 6.55
C ALA A 360 -17.41 60.71 8.07
N ALA A 361 -17.45 61.89 8.69
CA ALA A 361 -17.76 62.04 10.11
C ALA A 361 -19.14 61.45 10.45
N PRO A 362 -19.28 60.74 11.59
CA PRO A 362 -20.57 60.20 12.02
C PRO A 362 -21.57 61.34 12.32
N PRO A 363 -22.87 61.20 11.99
CA PRO A 363 -23.88 62.17 12.36
C PRO A 363 -24.05 62.21 13.90
N PRO A 364 -24.37 63.38 14.49
CA PRO A 364 -24.50 63.52 15.94
C PRO A 364 -25.65 62.67 16.51
N THR A 365 -25.38 62.02 17.64
CA THR A 365 -26.29 61.12 18.36
C THR A 365 -27.46 61.89 18.99
N PRO A 366 -28.73 61.42 18.87
CA PRO A 366 -29.85 62.01 19.58
C PRO A 366 -29.81 61.67 21.09
N THR A 367 -30.16 62.64 21.92
CA THR A 367 -30.25 62.55 23.40
C THR A 367 -31.36 61.58 23.84
N PRO A 368 -31.14 60.71 24.84
CA PRO A 368 -32.16 59.77 25.32
C PRO A 368 -33.22 60.46 26.20
N PRO A 369 -34.51 60.06 26.12
CA PRO A 369 -35.54 60.54 27.04
C PRO A 369 -35.46 59.86 28.41
N SER A 370 -35.81 60.61 29.46
CA SER A 370 -35.82 60.23 30.87
C SER A 370 -36.89 59.19 31.22
N THR A 371 -36.50 58.14 31.96
CA THR A 371 -37.36 57.07 32.51
C THR A 371 -38.20 57.57 33.70
N PRO A 372 -39.53 57.32 33.73
CA PRO A 372 -40.35 57.50 34.94
C PRO A 372 -40.32 56.26 35.86
N PRO A 373 -40.64 56.41 37.16
CA PRO A 373 -40.37 55.42 38.20
C PRO A 373 -41.34 54.23 38.24
N SER A 374 -40.80 53.09 38.65
CA SER A 374 -41.44 51.78 38.84
C SER A 374 -42.44 51.73 40.00
N THR A 375 -43.65 51.22 39.75
CA THR A 375 -44.67 50.89 40.75
C THR A 375 -44.44 49.47 41.30
N PRO A 376 -44.54 49.23 42.63
CA PRO A 376 -44.37 47.90 43.21
C PRO A 376 -45.62 47.01 43.08
N PRO A 377 -45.47 45.66 43.12
CA PRO A 377 -46.56 44.72 42.93
C PRO A 377 -47.43 44.55 44.19
N SER A 378 -48.75 44.46 43.97
CA SER A 378 -49.79 44.15 44.95
C SER A 378 -49.84 42.66 45.30
N THR A 379 -50.10 42.39 46.57
CA THR A 379 -50.28 41.09 47.24
C THR A 379 -51.52 40.29 46.77
N PRO A 380 -51.55 38.96 47.01
CA PRO A 380 -52.69 38.10 46.69
C PRO A 380 -53.57 37.80 47.91
N GLU A 381 -54.90 37.77 47.74
CA GLU A 381 -55.95 37.13 48.57
C GLU A 381 -57.28 37.36 47.82
N ALA A 382 -58.23 36.43 47.64
CA ALA A 382 -58.48 35.10 48.19
C ALA A 382 -59.24 34.24 47.15
#